data_AF-A0A1Q9TZ28-F1
#
_entry.id   AF-A0A1Q9TZ28-F1
#
_cell.length_a   1.000
_cell.length_b   1.000
_cell.length_c   1.000
_cell.angle_alpha   90.00
_cell.angle_beta   90.00
_cell.angle_gamma   90.00
#
_symmetry.space_group_name_H-M   'P 1'
#
loop_
_entity.id
_entity.type
_entity.pdbx_description
1 polymer ?
#
loop_
_entity_poly.entity_id
_entity_poly.type
_entity_poly.pdbx_seq_one_letter_code
_entity_poly.pdbx_strand_id
1 'polypeptide(L)'
;MNPSSAPVILGADDGRGGAVRVLHGVWVGDALAVWAERARSVAAASGPGPAAAPRAHPFALSAGELRSLLGALGAGPTASGAAADTLRLTLPGDDRAPARSDSAGSGGAAARLLSWRVPALVLDAYRAESLLDALAGPGDGRVRLGPALAHLGAVRDFAEHLVATGCVLPDLVATRLGRAGGPPRSRTPRPTCRRSPAPFRPRPAPTFPRTAPTRWPARACSLLWSCSPTPSPAA
;
A
#
# COMPACT_ATOMS: atom_id res chain seq x y z
N MET A 1 -10.22 41.79 26.31
CA MET A 1 -9.49 41.02 25.27
C MET A 1 -10.10 39.63 25.23
N ASN A 2 -11.00 39.37 24.27
CA ASN A 2 -11.67 38.08 24.11
C ASN A 2 -10.89 37.21 23.10
N PRO A 3 -10.55 35.95 23.42
CA PRO A 3 -10.07 35.03 22.41
C PRO A 3 -11.25 34.58 21.55
N SER A 4 -11.21 35.00 20.28
CA SER A 4 -12.08 34.53 19.20
C SER A 4 -11.89 33.02 19.03
N SER A 5 -12.88 32.23 19.45
CA SER A 5 -12.96 30.80 19.15
C SER A 5 -13.44 30.62 17.71
N ALA A 6 -12.57 30.05 16.87
CA ALA A 6 -12.97 29.57 15.56
C ALA A 6 -13.90 28.35 15.70
N PRO A 7 -14.91 28.18 14.83
CA PRO A 7 -15.80 27.03 14.89
C PRO A 7 -15.06 25.75 14.45
N VAL A 8 -14.92 24.81 15.38
CA VAL A 8 -14.61 23.41 15.09
C VAL A 8 -15.82 22.81 14.37
N ILE A 9 -15.77 22.73 13.04
CA ILE A 9 -16.68 21.86 12.28
C ILE A 9 -16.05 20.47 12.24
N LEU A 10 -16.17 19.76 13.36
CA LEU A 10 -16.15 18.29 13.37
C LEU A 10 -17.60 17.87 13.13
N GLY A 11 -17.90 17.49 11.88
CA GLY A 11 -19.15 16.80 11.57
C GLY A 11 -19.18 15.47 12.31
N ALA A 12 -19.94 15.47 13.40
CA ALA A 12 -20.49 14.30 14.06
C ALA A 12 -21.47 13.60 13.10
N ASP A 13 -21.09 12.40 12.66
CA ASP A 13 -22.06 11.36 12.31
C ASP A 13 -21.66 10.11 13.10
N ASP A 14 -22.50 9.81 14.08
CA ASP A 14 -22.25 8.89 15.18
C ASP A 14 -23.32 7.80 15.11
N GLY A 15 -23.00 6.64 14.53
CA GLY A 15 -23.81 5.44 14.79
C GLY A 15 -23.95 4.40 13.69
N ARG A 16 -23.06 3.40 13.78
CA ARG A 16 -23.36 1.97 13.52
C ARG A 16 -23.66 1.50 12.09
N GLY A 17 -23.01 2.15 11.13
CA GLY A 17 -22.73 1.54 9.83
C GLY A 17 -21.46 2.13 9.25
N GLY A 18 -20.35 2.07 10.00
CA GLY A 18 -19.06 2.64 9.61
C GLY A 18 -18.72 2.20 8.20
N ALA A 19 -18.96 3.09 7.25
CA ALA A 19 -19.07 2.70 5.87
C ALA A 19 -17.67 2.26 5.41
N VAL A 20 -17.57 0.99 4.99
CA VAL A 20 -16.30 0.30 4.78
C VAL A 20 -15.51 0.95 3.65
N ARG A 21 -14.34 1.51 3.97
CA ARG A 21 -13.44 2.14 3.00
C ARG A 21 -12.53 1.07 2.39
N VAL A 22 -12.20 1.19 1.10
CA VAL A 22 -11.20 0.31 0.48
C VAL A 22 -9.89 1.08 0.32
N LEU A 23 -8.81 0.57 0.91
CA LEU A 23 -7.45 1.13 0.82
C LEU A 23 -6.66 0.35 -0.23
N HIS A 24 -6.09 1.06 -1.19
CA HIS A 24 -5.33 0.51 -2.29
C HIS A 24 -3.88 1.00 -2.22
N GLY A 25 -2.99 0.26 -2.89
CA GLY A 25 -1.59 0.65 -3.03
C GLY A 25 -0.98 0.08 -4.30
N VAL A 26 -0.05 0.84 -4.88
CA VAL A 26 0.74 0.43 -6.04
C VAL A 26 2.14 1.04 -5.92
N TRP A 27 3.17 0.29 -6.32
CA TRP A 27 4.53 0.83 -6.42
C TRP A 27 4.67 1.71 -7.66
N VAL A 28 5.22 2.90 -7.48
CA VAL A 28 5.57 3.85 -8.54
C VAL A 28 7.05 4.19 -8.37
N GLY A 29 7.90 3.58 -9.20
CA GLY A 29 9.35 3.66 -9.01
C GLY A 29 9.76 2.94 -7.71
N ASP A 30 10.41 3.68 -6.81
CA ASP A 30 10.90 3.23 -5.50
C ASP A 30 9.97 3.59 -4.32
N ALA A 31 8.79 4.13 -4.61
CA ALA A 31 7.83 4.58 -3.62
C ALA A 31 6.49 3.83 -3.75
N LEU A 32 5.84 3.58 -2.61
CA LEU A 32 4.49 3.04 -2.56
C LEU A 32 3.51 4.20 -2.59
N ALA A 33 2.68 4.28 -3.62
CA ALA A 33 1.56 5.23 -3.66
C ALA A 33 0.29 4.55 -3.17
N VAL A 34 -0.38 5.15 -2.17
CA VAL A 34 -1.62 4.64 -1.60
C VAL A 34 -2.76 5.63 -1.79
N TRP A 35 -3.96 5.10 -2.01
CA TRP A 35 -5.19 5.88 -2.08
C TRP A 35 -6.34 5.08 -1.47
N ALA A 36 -7.44 5.75 -1.15
CA ALA A 36 -8.61 5.07 -0.62
C ALA A 36 -9.90 5.62 -1.22
N GLU A 37 -10.91 4.76 -1.26
CA GLU A 37 -12.26 5.09 -1.73
C GLU A 37 -13.21 5.28 -0.54
N ARG A 38 -14.08 6.29 -0.64
CA ARG A 38 -15.23 6.43 0.27
C ARG A 38 -16.17 5.27 0.06
N ALA A 39 -16.68 4.77 1.16
CA ALA A 39 -17.83 3.88 1.14
C ALA A 39 -19.07 4.59 0.59
N ARG A 40 -20.01 3.82 0.05
CA ARG A 40 -21.20 4.28 -0.65
C ARG A 40 -21.95 5.37 0.14
N SER A 41 -21.78 6.63 -0.25
CA SER A 41 -22.81 7.65 -0.06
C SER A 41 -23.54 7.84 -1.39
N VAL A 42 -24.86 7.92 -1.31
CA VAL A 42 -25.72 8.23 -2.46
C VAL A 42 -25.35 9.66 -2.89
N ALA A 43 -24.96 9.84 -4.15
CA ALA A 43 -24.60 11.11 -4.78
C ALA A 43 -23.13 11.58 -4.65
N ALA A 44 -22.27 11.03 -5.49
CA ALA A 44 -21.15 11.79 -6.06
C ALA A 44 -20.95 11.32 -7.51
N ALA A 45 -21.88 11.67 -8.39
CA ALA A 45 -21.64 11.55 -9.83
C ALA A 45 -20.88 12.80 -10.27
N SER A 46 -19.68 12.63 -10.83
CA SER A 46 -19.03 13.73 -11.54
C SER A 46 -19.82 14.03 -12.80
N GLY A 47 -20.07 15.32 -13.07
CA GLY A 47 -20.68 15.76 -14.33
C GLY A 47 -19.82 15.33 -15.55
N PRO A 48 -20.42 15.24 -16.75
CA PRO A 48 -19.69 14.85 -17.95
C PRO A 48 -18.56 15.85 -18.22
N GLY A 49 -17.31 15.36 -18.16
CA GLY A 49 -16.11 16.13 -18.50
C GLY A 49 -15.61 15.80 -19.92
N PRO A 50 -14.86 16.71 -20.57
CA PRO A 50 -14.29 16.50 -21.90
C PRO A 50 -13.47 15.20 -21.94
N ALA A 51 -13.66 14.40 -23.01
CA ALA A 51 -13.12 13.05 -23.12
C ALA A 51 -11.57 12.97 -23.14
N ALA A 52 -10.89 14.08 -23.43
CA ALA A 52 -9.43 14.10 -23.63
C ALA A 52 -8.61 14.31 -22.35
N ALA A 53 -9.21 14.74 -21.23
CA ALA A 53 -8.48 15.06 -20.00
C ALA A 53 -8.74 14.01 -18.90
N PRO A 54 -7.70 13.59 -18.14
CA PRO A 54 -7.90 12.70 -16.99
C PRO A 54 -8.91 13.26 -15.98
N ARG A 55 -9.96 12.47 -15.68
CA ARG A 55 -11.09 12.90 -14.85
C ARG A 55 -10.79 12.72 -13.36
N ALA A 56 -11.32 13.59 -12.49
CA ALA A 56 -11.17 13.38 -11.06
C ALA A 56 -11.96 12.14 -10.62
N HIS A 57 -11.36 11.28 -9.78
CA HIS A 57 -12.01 10.08 -9.29
C HIS A 57 -13.06 10.43 -8.23
N PRO A 58 -14.37 10.25 -8.50
CA PRO A 58 -15.45 10.81 -7.66
C PRO A 58 -15.47 10.25 -6.23
N PHE A 59 -14.99 9.02 -6.06
CA PHE A 59 -15.02 8.34 -4.75
C PHE A 59 -13.69 8.44 -3.99
N ALA A 60 -12.64 9.02 -4.58
CA ALA A 60 -11.33 9.04 -3.94
C ALA A 60 -11.31 10.01 -2.75
N LEU A 61 -10.72 9.56 -1.63
CA LEU A 61 -10.41 10.43 -0.51
C LEU A 61 -9.40 11.50 -0.93
N SER A 62 -9.53 12.69 -0.35
CA SER A 62 -8.47 13.70 -0.42
C SER A 62 -7.24 13.24 0.36
N ALA A 63 -6.08 13.86 0.11
CA ALA A 63 -4.86 13.56 0.85
C ALA A 63 -5.01 13.80 2.37
N GLY A 64 -5.82 14.79 2.79
CA GLY A 64 -6.11 15.06 4.20
C GLY A 64 -6.90 13.93 4.85
N GLU A 65 -8.00 13.51 4.22
CA GLU A 65 -8.80 12.38 4.71
C GLU A 65 -8.01 11.07 4.72
N LEU A 66 -7.13 10.87 3.73
CA LEU A 66 -6.25 9.71 3.67
C LEU A 66 -5.24 9.72 4.82
N ARG A 67 -4.67 10.87 5.20
CA ARG A 67 -3.82 10.97 6.39
C ARG A 67 -4.58 10.64 7.67
N SER A 68 -5.79 11.17 7.81
CA SER A 68 -6.65 10.85 8.96
C SER A 68 -7.01 9.36 9.02
N LEU A 69 -7.31 8.75 7.86
CA LEU A 69 -7.59 7.32 7.75
C LEU A 69 -6.40 6.47 8.21
N LEU A 70 -5.20 6.76 7.69
CA LEU A 70 -3.98 6.05 8.08
C LEU A 70 -3.61 6.29 9.54
N GLY A 71 -3.86 7.49 10.07
CA GLY A 71 -3.71 7.78 11.50
C GLY A 71 -4.59 6.90 12.39
N ALA A 72 -5.85 6.70 12.00
CA ALA A 72 -6.77 5.81 12.71
C ALA A 72 -6.34 4.34 12.67
N LEU A 73 -5.60 3.94 11.64
CA LEU A 73 -5.00 2.60 11.49
C LEU A 73 -3.65 2.45 12.22
N GLY A 74 -3.24 3.44 13.04
CA GLY A 74 -1.97 3.41 13.75
C GLY A 74 -0.75 3.83 12.91
N ALA A 75 -0.94 4.19 11.64
CA ALA A 75 0.11 4.64 10.73
C ALA A 75 0.25 6.18 10.69
N GLY A 76 -0.04 6.87 11.80
CA GLY A 76 -0.02 8.34 11.89
C GLY A 76 1.33 8.97 11.51
N PRO A 77 2.46 8.59 12.13
CA PRO A 77 3.77 9.13 11.78
C PRO A 77 4.15 8.88 10.32
N THR A 78 3.82 7.70 9.81
CA THR A 78 3.99 7.30 8.41
C THR A 78 3.21 8.23 7.47
N ALA A 79 1.94 8.49 7.76
CA ALA A 79 1.07 9.33 6.96
C ALA A 79 1.46 10.82 6.99
N SER A 80 1.90 11.33 8.14
CA SER A 80 2.35 12.72 8.28
C SER A 80 3.59 13.02 7.45
N GLY A 81 4.49 12.04 7.29
CA GLY A 81 5.71 12.19 6.49
C GLY A 81 5.54 11.90 5.00
N ALA A 82 4.36 11.42 4.57
CA ALA A 82 4.12 11.08 3.17
C ALA A 82 3.81 12.31 2.31
N ALA A 83 4.37 12.35 1.10
CA ALA A 83 4.10 13.39 0.13
C ALA A 83 2.69 13.21 -0.43
N ALA A 84 1.94 14.29 -0.60
CA ALA A 84 0.66 14.25 -1.31
C ALA A 84 0.93 14.38 -2.82
N ASP A 85 0.30 13.52 -3.62
CA ASP A 85 0.40 13.55 -5.07
C ASP A 85 -0.92 13.14 -5.73
N THR A 86 -0.99 13.20 -7.06
CA THR A 86 -2.13 12.75 -7.86
C THR A 86 -1.67 11.68 -8.85
N LEU A 87 -2.13 10.45 -8.64
CA LEU A 87 -1.90 9.34 -9.56
C LEU A 87 -2.79 9.47 -10.79
N ARG A 88 -2.27 9.03 -11.94
CA ARG A 88 -3.05 8.80 -13.16
C ARG A 88 -3.23 7.31 -13.35
N LEU A 89 -4.45 6.81 -13.16
CA LEU A 89 -4.79 5.40 -13.26
C LEU A 89 -5.73 5.16 -14.44
N THR A 90 -5.49 4.07 -15.16
CA THR A 90 -6.43 3.57 -16.18
C THR A 90 -7.32 2.53 -15.51
N LEU A 91 -8.59 2.88 -15.29
CA LEU A 91 -9.53 2.05 -14.54
C LEU A 91 -10.73 1.66 -15.43
N PRO A 92 -11.27 0.44 -15.27
CA PRO A 92 -12.53 0.07 -15.91
C PRO A 92 -13.65 0.96 -15.36
N GLY A 93 -14.57 1.40 -16.21
CA GLY A 93 -15.70 2.23 -15.80
C GLY A 93 -16.52 2.75 -16.96
N ASP A 94 -17.30 3.80 -16.67
CA ASP A 94 -18.05 4.58 -17.64
C ASP A 94 -17.64 6.05 -17.60
N ASP A 95 -18.34 6.90 -18.36
CA ASP A 95 -17.98 8.31 -18.46
C ASP A 95 -18.13 9.12 -17.16
N ARG A 96 -18.85 8.59 -16.17
CA ARG A 96 -19.18 9.25 -14.91
C ARG A 96 -18.31 8.76 -13.76
N ALA A 97 -17.99 7.47 -13.74
CA ALA A 97 -17.19 6.88 -12.66
C ALA A 97 -16.44 5.61 -13.09
N PRO A 98 -15.30 5.33 -12.44
CA PRO A 98 -14.71 4.00 -12.49
C PRO A 98 -15.65 2.97 -11.82
N ALA A 99 -15.62 1.75 -12.34
CA ALA A 99 -16.24 0.59 -11.72
C ALA A 99 -15.67 0.41 -10.32
N ARG A 100 -16.55 0.20 -9.35
CA ARG A 100 -16.14 0.12 -7.96
C ARG A 100 -15.46 -1.21 -7.68
N SER A 101 -14.44 -1.14 -6.83
CA SER A 101 -13.66 -2.30 -6.39
C SER A 101 -14.50 -3.37 -5.67
N ASP A 102 -15.66 -3.01 -5.09
CA ASP A 102 -16.58 -3.93 -4.42
C ASP A 102 -17.64 -4.56 -5.33
N SER A 103 -17.78 -4.06 -6.57
CA SER A 103 -18.80 -4.44 -7.55
C SER A 103 -18.25 -5.20 -8.75
N ALA A 104 -16.94 -5.46 -8.77
CA ALA A 104 -16.26 -6.21 -9.81
C ALA A 104 -16.74 -7.67 -9.82
N GLY A 105 -17.80 -7.96 -10.58
CA GLY A 105 -18.31 -9.32 -10.79
C GLY A 105 -19.82 -9.43 -10.99
N SER A 106 -20.62 -8.40 -10.67
CA SER A 106 -22.08 -8.55 -10.55
C SER A 106 -22.93 -7.92 -11.67
N GLY A 107 -22.37 -7.46 -12.78
CA GLY A 107 -23.19 -6.91 -13.87
C GLY A 107 -22.40 -6.59 -15.13
N GLY A 108 -22.63 -7.38 -16.19
CA GLY A 108 -21.89 -7.39 -17.46
C GLY A 108 -22.16 -6.22 -18.40
N ALA A 109 -22.10 -4.97 -17.92
CA ALA A 109 -21.94 -3.84 -18.82
C ALA A 109 -20.50 -3.80 -19.34
N ALA A 110 -20.32 -3.55 -20.64
CA ALA A 110 -18.99 -3.43 -21.25
C ALA A 110 -18.26 -2.21 -20.66
N ALA A 111 -17.44 -2.45 -19.63
CA ALA A 111 -16.63 -1.41 -19.01
C ALA A 111 -15.55 -0.94 -19.99
N ARG A 112 -15.40 0.37 -20.12
CA ARG A 112 -14.30 0.98 -20.89
C ARG A 112 -13.16 1.29 -19.94
N LEU A 113 -11.93 1.20 -20.44
CA LEU A 113 -10.76 1.68 -19.73
C LEU A 113 -10.64 3.19 -19.94
N LEU A 114 -10.72 3.95 -18.85
CA LEU A 114 -10.66 5.41 -18.86
C LEU A 114 -9.58 5.90 -17.89
N SER A 115 -8.99 7.07 -18.18
CA SER A 115 -7.95 7.67 -17.34
C SER A 115 -8.55 8.55 -16.24
N TRP A 116 -8.14 8.28 -15.00
CA TRP A 116 -8.59 8.95 -13.79
C TRP A 116 -7.43 9.54 -13.00
N ARG A 117 -7.65 10.71 -12.42
CA ARG A 117 -6.81 11.37 -11.43
C ARG A 117 -7.27 10.97 -10.03
N VAL A 118 -6.36 10.40 -9.25
CA VAL A 118 -6.64 9.87 -7.92
C VAL A 118 -5.68 10.53 -6.93
N PRO A 119 -6.17 11.32 -5.97
CA PRO A 119 -5.33 11.81 -4.88
C PRO A 119 -4.71 10.63 -4.11
N ALA A 120 -3.42 10.73 -3.83
CA ALA A 120 -2.65 9.68 -3.19
C ALA A 120 -1.66 10.25 -2.17
N LEU A 121 -1.21 9.39 -1.27
CA LEU A 121 0.00 9.61 -0.48
C LEU A 121 1.12 8.73 -1.05
N VAL A 122 2.29 9.33 -1.26
CA VAL A 122 3.49 8.66 -1.74
C VAL A 122 4.42 8.44 -0.56
N LEU A 123 4.73 7.18 -0.30
CA LEU A 123 5.57 6.72 0.79
C LEU A 123 6.88 6.18 0.22
N ASP A 124 8.02 6.66 0.73
CA ASP A 124 9.30 5.98 0.49
C ASP A 124 9.28 4.54 1.03
N ALA A 125 10.28 3.74 0.66
CA ALA A 125 10.36 2.33 1.04
C ALA A 125 10.28 2.08 2.56
N TYR A 126 10.85 2.96 3.39
CA TYR A 126 10.81 2.82 4.85
C TYR A 126 9.38 3.02 5.37
N ARG A 127 8.73 4.09 4.92
CA ARG A 127 7.34 4.40 5.28
C ARG A 127 6.35 3.38 4.74
N ALA A 128 6.60 2.84 3.54
CA ALA A 128 5.82 1.76 2.97
C ALA A 128 5.87 0.49 3.84
N GLU A 129 7.05 0.10 4.31
CA GLU A 129 7.21 -1.03 5.24
C GLU A 129 6.44 -0.78 6.54
N SER A 130 6.62 0.40 7.16
CA SER A 130 5.92 0.74 8.40
C SER A 130 4.39 0.78 8.23
N LEU A 131 3.90 1.16 7.04
CA LEU A 131 2.48 1.07 6.73
C LEU A 131 2.03 -0.39 6.66
N LEU A 132 2.75 -1.25 5.93
CA LEU A 132 2.40 -2.66 5.78
C LEU A 132 2.42 -3.39 7.14
N ASP A 133 3.35 -3.06 8.03
CA ASP A 133 3.37 -3.55 9.42
C ASP A 133 2.09 -3.17 10.18
N ALA A 134 1.72 -1.89 10.14
CA ALA A 134 0.52 -1.40 10.80
C ALA A 134 -0.75 -2.08 10.28
N LEU A 135 -0.81 -2.37 8.97
CA LEU A 135 -1.94 -3.05 8.34
C LEU A 135 -2.02 -4.55 8.65
N ALA A 136 -0.92 -5.18 9.08
CA ALA A 136 -0.90 -6.58 9.52
C ALA A 136 -1.48 -6.75 10.95
N GLY A 137 -1.61 -5.66 11.70
CA GLY A 137 -2.26 -5.64 13.01
C GLY A 137 -3.75 -6.02 12.94
N PRO A 138 -4.36 -6.37 14.09
CA PRO A 138 -5.80 -6.64 14.14
C PRO A 138 -6.59 -5.40 13.73
N GLY A 139 -7.16 -5.43 12.52
CA GLY A 139 -7.99 -4.35 12.00
C GLY A 139 -9.32 -4.26 12.74
N ASP A 140 -9.88 -3.05 12.78
CA ASP A 140 -11.22 -2.78 13.32
C ASP A 140 -12.37 -3.17 12.37
N GLY A 141 -12.03 -3.76 11.21
CA GLY A 141 -12.96 -4.15 10.15
C GLY A 141 -13.55 -2.98 9.35
N ARG A 142 -13.20 -1.72 9.66
CA ARG A 142 -13.73 -0.53 8.98
C ARG A 142 -13.03 -0.22 7.67
N VAL A 143 -11.83 -0.75 7.48
CA VAL A 143 -11.03 -0.59 6.26
C VAL A 143 -10.78 -1.96 5.65
N ARG A 144 -11.20 -2.12 4.40
CA ARG A 144 -10.85 -3.28 3.56
C ARG A 144 -9.59 -2.94 2.77
N LEU A 145 -8.69 -3.91 2.67
CA LEU A 145 -7.52 -3.78 1.80
C LEU A 145 -7.90 -4.22 0.39
N GLY A 146 -7.49 -3.43 -0.60
CA GLY A 146 -7.53 -3.83 -2.00
C GLY A 146 -6.59 -5.02 -2.25
N PRO A 147 -6.86 -5.86 -3.26
CA PRO A 147 -6.10 -7.09 -3.51
C PRO A 147 -4.58 -6.88 -3.64
N ALA A 148 -4.16 -5.79 -4.32
CA ALA A 148 -2.75 -5.47 -4.48
C ALA A 148 -2.06 -5.18 -3.14
N LEU A 149 -2.71 -4.42 -2.25
CA LEU A 149 -2.13 -4.08 -0.95
C LEU A 149 -2.11 -5.29 0.00
N ALA A 150 -3.16 -6.12 -0.04
CA ALA A 150 -3.19 -7.39 0.69
C ALA A 150 -2.07 -8.34 0.20
N HIS A 151 -1.83 -8.40 -1.11
CA HIS A 151 -0.72 -9.17 -1.68
C HIS A 151 0.64 -8.63 -1.22
N LEU A 152 0.84 -7.30 -1.19
CA LEU A 152 2.08 -6.70 -0.68
C LEU A 152 2.33 -7.02 0.80
N GLY A 153 1.27 -7.04 1.63
CA GLY A 153 1.36 -7.51 3.01
C GLY A 153 1.84 -8.97 3.09
N ALA A 154 1.25 -9.86 2.30
CA ALA A 154 1.67 -11.27 2.25
C ALA A 154 3.13 -11.44 1.78
N VAL A 155 3.58 -10.62 0.81
CA VAL A 155 4.98 -10.61 0.34
C VAL A 155 5.93 -10.17 1.45
N ARG A 156 5.57 -9.13 2.21
CA ARG A 156 6.33 -8.68 3.39
C ARG A 156 6.47 -9.80 4.42
N ASP A 157 5.36 -10.41 4.83
CA ASP A 157 5.36 -11.49 5.83
C ASP A 157 6.21 -12.68 5.38
N PHE A 158 6.15 -13.02 4.09
CA PHE A 158 7.00 -14.06 3.51
C PHE A 158 8.48 -13.68 3.53
N ALA A 159 8.83 -12.43 3.19
CA ALA A 159 10.20 -11.95 3.26
C ALA A 159 10.74 -11.98 4.71
N GLU A 160 9.95 -11.57 5.68
CA GLU A 160 10.29 -11.67 7.11
C GLU A 160 10.49 -13.12 7.55
N HIS A 161 9.63 -14.02 7.09
CA HIS A 161 9.77 -15.45 7.37
C HIS A 161 11.10 -15.98 6.85
N LEU A 162 11.48 -15.65 5.60
CA LEU A 162 12.75 -16.07 5.01
C LEU A 162 13.97 -15.55 5.78
N VAL A 163 13.90 -14.33 6.31
CA VAL A 163 14.95 -13.75 7.15
C VAL A 163 15.02 -14.49 8.50
N ALA A 164 13.86 -14.70 9.15
CA ALA A 164 13.78 -15.35 10.45
C ALA A 164 14.26 -16.81 10.42
N THR A 165 14.06 -17.52 9.31
CA THR A 165 14.54 -18.90 9.12
C THR A 165 15.98 -18.99 8.61
N GLY A 166 16.67 -17.85 8.42
CA GLY A 166 18.02 -17.80 7.86
C GLY A 166 18.10 -18.31 6.42
N CYS A 167 16.96 -18.36 5.71
CA CYS A 167 16.90 -18.75 4.30
C CYS A 167 17.46 -17.64 3.39
N VAL A 168 17.45 -16.40 3.87
CA VAL A 168 18.09 -15.27 3.22
C VAL A 168 19.00 -14.61 4.25
N LEU A 169 20.29 -14.54 3.93
CA LEU A 169 21.22 -13.69 4.66
C LEU A 169 21.06 -12.27 4.10
N PRO A 170 20.80 -11.25 4.93
CA PRO A 170 20.83 -9.87 4.46
C PRO A 170 22.24 -9.62 3.90
N ASP A 171 22.33 -9.49 2.58
CA ASP A 171 23.56 -9.07 1.95
C ASP A 171 23.78 -7.62 2.34
N LEU A 172 24.79 -7.36 3.16
CA LEU A 172 25.28 -6.01 3.38
C LEU A 172 25.98 -5.60 2.09
N VAL A 173 25.20 -5.22 1.08
CA VAL A 173 25.73 -4.53 -0.08
C VAL A 173 26.29 -3.22 0.48
N ALA A 174 27.59 -3.22 0.76
CA ALA A 174 28.30 -2.01 1.08
C ALA A 174 28.09 -1.11 -0.13
N THR A 175 27.21 -0.12 0.01
CA THR A 175 27.04 0.94 -0.97
C THR A 175 28.41 1.54 -1.12
N ARG A 176 29.13 1.16 -2.19
CA ARG A 176 30.47 1.64 -2.48
C ARG A 176 30.34 3.12 -2.76
N LEU A 177 30.51 3.93 -1.72
CA LEU A 177 31.00 5.28 -1.85
C LEU A 177 32.40 5.16 -2.49
N GLY A 178 32.46 5.20 -3.82
CA GLY A 178 33.67 5.60 -4.55
C GLY A 178 34.57 4.55 -5.22
N ARG A 179 34.12 3.32 -5.54
CA ARG A 179 34.94 2.45 -6.44
C ARG A 179 34.12 1.75 -7.53
N ALA A 180 34.23 2.28 -8.74
CA ALA A 180 33.72 1.73 -9.98
C ALA A 180 34.16 0.26 -10.19
N GLY A 181 33.27 -0.54 -10.79
CA GLY A 181 33.72 -1.63 -11.66
C GLY A 181 33.39 -3.07 -11.28
N GLY A 182 32.26 -3.35 -10.61
CA GLY A 182 31.78 -4.73 -10.52
C GLY A 182 30.27 -4.79 -10.33
N PRO A 183 29.51 -5.57 -11.14
CA PRO A 183 28.08 -5.72 -10.94
C PRO A 183 27.81 -6.38 -9.57
N PRO A 184 26.76 -5.96 -8.85
CA PRO A 184 26.36 -6.61 -7.61
C PRO A 184 26.05 -8.07 -7.92
N ARG A 185 26.82 -8.97 -7.32
CA ARG A 185 26.55 -10.42 -7.36
C ARG A 185 25.89 -10.76 -6.05
N SER A 186 24.61 -11.13 -6.09
CA SER A 186 24.02 -11.88 -4.99
C SER A 186 24.81 -13.19 -4.85
N ARG A 187 25.65 -13.29 -3.80
CA ARG A 187 26.15 -14.60 -3.39
C ARG A 187 25.02 -15.26 -2.63
N THR A 188 24.25 -16.11 -3.32
CA THR A 188 23.44 -17.08 -2.60
C THR A 188 24.39 -17.97 -1.80
N PRO A 189 24.28 -18.01 -0.46
CA PRO A 189 24.96 -19.04 0.30
C PRO A 189 24.56 -20.40 -0.26
N ARG A 190 25.50 -21.35 -0.38
CA ARG A 190 25.16 -22.74 -0.71
C ARG A 190 24.02 -23.17 0.23
N PRO A 191 22.85 -23.59 -0.29
CA PRO A 191 21.72 -23.90 0.55
C PRO A 191 22.05 -25.16 1.36
N THR A 192 22.37 -25.00 2.63
CA THR A 192 22.22 -26.06 3.64
C THR A 192 20.82 -26.02 4.26
N CYS A 193 19.87 -25.29 3.65
CA CYS A 193 18.46 -25.32 4.01
C CYS A 193 17.97 -26.77 4.01
N ARG A 194 17.98 -27.35 5.22
CA ARG A 194 17.38 -28.63 5.53
C ARG A 194 15.92 -28.48 5.16
N ARG A 195 15.47 -29.18 4.11
CA ARG A 195 14.06 -29.20 3.69
C ARG A 195 13.20 -29.50 4.92
N SER A 196 12.46 -28.50 5.39
CA SER A 196 11.35 -28.74 6.31
C SER A 196 10.17 -29.22 5.45
N PRO A 197 9.66 -30.44 5.66
CA PRO A 197 8.57 -30.99 4.84
C PRO A 197 7.19 -30.41 5.16
N ALA A 198 7.08 -29.47 6.11
CA ALA A 198 5.79 -28.90 6.48
C ALA A 198 5.35 -27.83 5.47
N PRO A 199 4.13 -27.92 4.90
CA PRO A 199 3.57 -26.84 4.10
C PRO A 199 3.47 -25.57 4.93
N PHE A 200 3.85 -24.42 4.35
CA PHE A 200 3.64 -23.12 4.96
C PHE A 200 2.15 -22.96 5.29
N ARG A 201 1.83 -22.84 6.58
CA ARG A 201 0.50 -22.46 7.04
C ARG A 201 0.62 -21.05 7.60
N PRO A 202 -0.16 -20.08 7.09
CA PRO A 202 -0.22 -18.76 7.72
C PRO A 202 -0.58 -18.93 9.19
N ARG A 203 0.20 -18.28 10.05
CA ARG A 203 0.14 -18.45 11.50
C ARG A 203 -1.15 -17.81 12.04
N PRO A 204 -1.93 -18.47 12.91
CA PRO A 204 -2.94 -17.77 13.70
C PRO A 204 -2.25 -16.77 14.64
N ALA A 205 -2.84 -15.59 14.83
CA ALA A 205 -2.26 -14.49 15.61
C ALA A 205 -1.80 -14.97 17.00
N PRO A 206 -0.52 -14.80 17.38
CA PRO A 206 -0.06 -15.26 18.67
C PRO A 206 -0.49 -14.32 19.79
N THR A 207 -1.02 -14.88 20.87
CA THR A 207 -1.19 -14.17 22.15
C THR A 207 0.15 -14.22 22.90
N PHE A 208 0.92 -13.13 22.87
CA PHE A 208 2.16 -13.02 23.64
C PHE A 208 2.01 -12.02 24.81
N PRO A 209 2.50 -12.35 26.02
CA PRO A 209 2.63 -11.38 27.10
C PRO A 209 3.74 -10.37 26.77
N ARG A 210 3.39 -9.10 26.91
CA ARG A 210 4.15 -7.94 26.46
C ARG A 210 5.16 -7.49 27.52
N THR A 211 6.31 -8.16 27.62
CA THR A 211 7.46 -7.64 28.40
C THR A 211 8.80 -8.12 27.82
N ALA A 212 9.38 -7.33 26.92
CA ALA A 212 10.83 -7.15 26.76
C ALA A 212 11.11 -5.93 25.87
N PRO A 213 12.13 -5.09 26.17
CA PRO A 213 12.46 -3.94 25.36
C PRO A 213 13.55 -4.31 24.33
N THR A 214 13.33 -4.01 23.06
CA THR A 214 14.42 -4.02 22.07
C THR A 214 14.19 -2.91 21.04
N ARG A 215 14.95 -1.83 21.18
CA ARG A 215 15.20 -0.88 20.09
C ARG A 215 16.24 -1.52 19.17
N TRP A 216 15.82 -1.97 18.01
CA TRP A 216 16.70 -2.16 16.86
C TRP A 216 16.55 -0.95 15.95
N PRO A 217 17.63 -0.36 15.41
CA PRO A 217 17.50 0.70 14.43
C PRO A 217 16.92 0.09 13.14
N ALA A 218 15.77 0.59 12.72
CA ALA A 218 15.16 0.18 11.47
C ALA A 218 16.10 0.55 10.31
N ARG A 219 16.54 -0.45 9.55
CA ARG A 219 17.33 -0.29 8.32
C ARG A 219 16.55 -0.94 7.19
N ALA A 220 16.24 -0.16 6.16
CA ALA A 220 15.53 -0.63 4.99
C ALA A 220 16.37 -1.71 4.26
N CYS A 221 15.83 -2.92 4.16
CA CYS A 221 16.34 -3.94 3.24
C CYS A 221 15.71 -3.69 1.88
N SER A 222 16.45 -3.11 0.94
CA SER A 222 16.00 -2.98 -0.45
C SER A 222 16.22 -4.31 -1.18
N LEU A 223 15.16 -5.09 -1.36
CA LEU A 223 15.16 -6.19 -2.32
C LEU A 223 14.98 -5.60 -3.73
N LEU A 224 16.08 -5.39 -4.45
CA LEU A 224 16.02 -5.07 -5.87
C LEU A 224 15.70 -6.34 -6.66
N TRP A 225 14.48 -6.43 -7.18
CA TRP A 225 14.11 -7.42 -8.19
C TRP A 225 14.38 -6.81 -9.58
N SER A 226 15.49 -7.17 -10.21
CA SER A 226 15.69 -6.89 -11.64
C SER A 226 15.18 -8.07 -12.47
N CYS A 227 14.12 -7.86 -13.24
CA CYS A 227 13.76 -8.74 -14.34
C CYS A 227 14.66 -8.39 -15.54
N SER A 228 15.76 -9.12 -15.72
CA SER A 228 16.52 -9.04 -16.97
C SER A 228 15.70 -9.68 -18.10
N PRO A 229 15.53 -9.03 -19.25
CA PRO A 229 14.89 -9.67 -20.40
C PRO A 229 15.74 -10.86 -20.86
N THR A 230 15.11 -12.01 -21.06
CA THR A 230 15.72 -13.16 -21.74
C THR A 230 16.12 -12.74 -23.16
N PRO A 231 17.38 -12.93 -23.58
CA PRO A 231 17.75 -12.68 -24.97
C PRO A 231 16.95 -13.64 -25.87
N SER A 232 16.30 -13.08 -26.88
CA SER A 232 15.62 -13.85 -27.92
C SER A 232 16.65 -14.72 -28.66
N PRO A 233 16.37 -16.00 -28.95
CA PRO A 233 17.25 -16.77 -29.80
C PRO A 233 17.35 -16.09 -31.17
N ALA A 234 18.57 -15.86 -31.63
CA ALA A 234 18.82 -15.42 -33.00
C ALA A 234 18.36 -16.54 -33.95
N ALA A 235 17.60 -16.15 -34.97
CA ALA A 235 17.17 -17.01 -36.07
C ALA A 235 18.34 -17.28 -37.04
#